data_AF-A0A965X2T3-F1
#
_entry.id   AF-A0A965X2T3-F1
#
_cell.length_a   1.000
_cell.length_b   1.000
_cell.length_c   1.000
_cell.angle_alpha   90.00
_cell.angle_beta   90.00
_cell.angle_gamma   90.00
#
_symmetry.space_group_name_H-M   'P 1'
#
loop_
_entity.id
_entity.type
_entity.pdbx_description
1 polymer ?
#
loop_
_entity_poly.entity_id
_entity_poly.type
_entity_poly.pdbx_seq_one_letter_code
_entity_poly.pdbx_strand_id
1 'polypeptide(L)' 'MVKVAGVRFKKAGKVYYFDPDGFDIHRGDHVIVETARGLELGVLTDDIIDIDES' A
#
# COMPACT_ATOMS: atom_id res chain seq x y z
N MET A 1 -11.62 -11.39 6.51
CA MET A 1 -10.93 -10.11 6.75
C MET A 1 -9.50 -10.19 6.24
N VAL A 2 -9.21 -9.44 5.18
CA VAL A 2 -7.88 -9.28 4.58
C VAL A 2 -7.41 -7.86 4.82
N LYS A 3 -6.16 -7.71 5.28
CA LYS A 3 -5.53 -6.41 5.48
C LYS A 3 -4.87 -5.96 4.19
N VAL A 4 -5.06 -4.69 3.84
CA VAL A 4 -4.42 -4.10 2.68
C VAL A 4 -3.80 -2.74 2.99
N ALA A 5 -2.66 -2.49 2.35
CA ALA A 5 -1.96 -1.21 2.33
C ALA A 5 -2.20 -0.50 1.00
N GLY A 6 -2.82 0.68 1.05
CA GLY A 6 -3.01 1.53 -0.13
C GLY A 6 -1.75 2.34 -0.43
N VAL A 7 -1.12 2.09 -1.58
CA VAL A 7 0.14 2.73 -1.99
C VAL A 7 -0.06 3.54 -3.27
N ARG A 8 0.53 4.74 -3.31
CA ARG A 8 0.55 5.62 -4.49
C ARG A 8 1.98 6.01 -4.86
N PHE A 9 2.30 5.86 -6.14
CA PHE A 9 3.64 6.14 -6.69
C PHE A 9 3.81 7.55 -7.27
N LYS A 10 2.70 8.25 -7.56
CA LYS A 10 2.71 9.62 -8.12
C LYS A 10 1.68 10.49 -7.41
N LYS A 11 1.96 11.78 -7.24
CA LYS A 11 1.09 12.74 -6.50
C LYS A 11 -0.40 12.66 -6.89
N ALA A 12 -0.69 12.56 -8.19
CA ALA A 12 -2.05 12.41 -8.74
C ALA A 12 -2.30 11.04 -9.40
N GLY A 13 -1.65 9.98 -8.91
CA GLY A 13 -1.75 8.62 -9.46
C GLY A 13 -2.86 7.77 -8.83
N LYS A 14 -3.14 6.62 -9.46
CA LYS A 14 -4.00 5.56 -8.92
C LYS A 14 -3.39 4.98 -7.63
N VAL A 15 -4.25 4.58 -6.70
CA VAL A 15 -3.87 3.81 -5.51
C VAL A 15 -3.91 2.33 -5.85
N TYR A 16 -2.85 1.62 -5.49
CA TYR A 16 -2.71 0.17 -5.63
C TYR A 16 -2.67 -0.44 -4.24
N TYR A 17 -3.26 -1.63 -4.08
CA TYR A 17 -3.37 -2.28 -2.78
C TYR A 17 -2.38 -3.45 -2.72
N PHE A 18 -1.65 -3.51 -1.62
CA PHE A 18 -0.62 -4.51 -1.36
C PHE A 18 -0.90 -5.19 -0.01
N ASP A 19 -0.32 -6.37 0.18
CA ASP A 19 -0.24 -6.98 1.51
C ASP A 19 0.70 -6.13 2.39
N PRO A 20 0.26 -5.68 3.59
CA PRO A 20 1.13 -4.95 4.50
C PRO A 20 2.23 -5.81 5.12
N ASP A 21 2.26 -7.13 4.90
CA ASP A 21 3.27 -8.10 5.41
C ASP A 21 3.51 -7.98 6.92
N GLY A 22 2.46 -7.61 7.66
CA GLY A 22 2.50 -7.37 9.10
C GLY A 22 3.30 -6.14 9.56
N PHE A 23 3.76 -5.29 8.64
CA PHE A 23 4.42 -4.04 8.99
C PHE A 23 3.46 -3.06 9.67
N ASP A 24 3.96 -2.37 10.70
CA ASP A 24 3.26 -1.26 11.36
C ASP A 24 3.60 0.04 10.63
N ILE A 25 2.81 0.34 9.60
CA ILE A 25 2.98 1.49 8.70
C ILE A 25 1.71 2.34 8.70
N HIS A 26 1.92 3.65 8.59
CA HIS A 26 0.86 4.64 8.72
C HIS A 26 0.78 5.51 7.47
N ARG A 27 -0.34 6.21 7.33
CA ARG A 27 -0.54 7.17 6.26
C ARG A 27 0.64 8.15 6.14
N GLY A 28 1.18 8.28 4.93
CA GLY A 28 2.29 9.18 4.62
C GLY A 28 3.67 8.52 4.70
N ASP A 29 3.77 7.29 5.22
CA ASP A 29 5.03 6.54 5.22
C ASP A 29 5.47 6.22 3.78
N HIS A 30 6.77 6.32 3.57
CA HIS A 30 7.40 5.89 2.33
C HIS A 30 7.64 4.39 2.39
N VAL A 31 7.22 3.68 1.35
CA VAL A 31 7.34 2.23 1.26
C VAL A 31 8.00 1.84 -0.06
N ILE A 32 8.82 0.80 -0.02
CA ILE A 32 9.33 0.14 -1.23
C ILE A 32 8.49 -1.13 -1.39
N VAL A 33 7.82 -1.27 -2.54
CA VAL A 33 6.99 -2.43 -2.84
C VAL A 33 7.47 -3.09 -4.13
N GLU A 34 7.31 -4.41 -4.21
CA GLU A 34 7.58 -5.16 -5.43
C GLU A 34 6.39 -5.08 -6.38
N THR A 35 6.63 -4.58 -7.59
CA THR A 35 5.64 -4.49 -8.67
C THR A 35 6.05 -5.39 -9.82
N ALA A 36 5.17 -5.55 -10.82
CA ALA A 36 5.51 -6.26 -12.06
C ALA A 36 6.69 -5.64 -12.85
N ARG A 37 7.14 -4.43 -12.47
CA ARG A 37 8.30 -3.74 -13.07
C ARG A 37 9.54 -3.73 -12.16
N GLY A 38 9.48 -4.43 -11.03
CA GLY A 38 10.52 -4.44 -10.00
C GLY A 38 10.14 -3.62 -8.78
N LEU A 39 11.15 -3.26 -7.99
CA LEU A 39 10.95 -2.47 -6.77
C LEU A 39 10.61 -1.02 -7.10
N GLU A 40 9.54 -0.49 -6.51
CA GLU A 40 9.12 0.90 -6.67
C GLU A 40 8.90 1.58 -5.31
N LEU A 41 9.34 2.84 -5.21
CA LEU A 41 9.08 3.71 -4.06
C LEU A 41 7.68 4.34 -4.19
N GLY A 42 6.85 4.15 -3.18
CA GLY A 42 5.54 4.76 -3.05
C GLY A 42 5.33 5.39 -1.68
N VAL A 43 4.12 5.92 -1.50
CA VAL A 43 3.67 6.51 -0.23
C VAL A 43 2.33 5.89 0.15
N LEU A 44 2.17 5.55 1.44
CA LEU A 44 0.91 5.07 1.98
C LEU A 44 -0.15 6.17 1.93
N THR A 45 -1.32 5.90 1.37
CA THR A 45 -2.37 6.91 1.22
C THR A 45 -3.28 7.01 2.43
N ASP A 46 -3.46 5.91 3.14
CA ASP A 46 -4.33 5.71 4.29
C ASP A 46 -3.67 4.66 5.20
N ASP A 47 -4.14 4.54 6.44
CA ASP A 47 -3.73 3.47 7.34
C ASP A 47 -4.22 2.10 6.83
N ILE A 48 -3.71 1.00 7.38
CA ILE A 48 -4.08 -0.36 6.96
C ILE A 48 -5.60 -0.54 7.02
N ILE A 49 -6.17 -1.02 5.91
CA ILE A 49 -7.61 -1.23 5.74
C ILE A 49 -7.93 -2.72 5.90
N ASP A 50 -8.89 -3.05 6.75
CA ASP A 50 -9.47 -4.40 6.83
C ASP A 50 -10.66 -4.52 5.85
N ILE A 51 -10.60 -5.50 4.95
CA ILE A 51 -11.63 -5.80 3.95
C ILE A 51 -12.25 -7.17 4.23
N ASP A 52 -13.57 -7.27 4.25
CA ASP A 52 -14.24 -8.57 4.29
C ASP A 52 -14.23 -9.24 2.91
N GLU A 53 -13.80 -10.49 2.87
CA GLU A 53 -13.93 -11.33 1.68
C GLU A 53 -15.38 -11.85 1.64
N SER A 54 -16.09 -11.54 0.56
CA SER A 54 -17.48 -11.99 0.33
C SER A 54 -17.55 -13.45 -0.12
#